data_AF-A0A2E2VS73-F1
#
_entry.id   AF-A0A2E2VS73-F1
#
_cell.length_a   1.000
_cell.length_b   1.000
_cell.length_c   1.000
_cell.angle_alpha   90.00
_cell.angle_beta   90.00
_cell.angle_gamma   90.00
#
_symmetry.space_group_name_H-M   'P 1'
#
loop_
_entity.id
_entity.type
_entity.pdbx_description
1 polymer ?
#
loop_
_entity_poly.entity_id
_entity_poly.type
_entity_poly.pdbx_seq_one_letter_code
_entity_poly.pdbx_strand_id
1 'polypeptide(L)'
;MPATHFLPRSSLSQLYDTLSNKGYRVVGPKVDLGAITYTELGSFDELPVGVQEKQAPGSYQLSHTGGVRNFSWANGHSAIKPYVYASTETLWQVSETDNGFV
;
A
#
# COMPACT_ATOMS: atom_id res chain seq x y z
N MET A 1 -8.89 24.79 -12.50
CA MET A 1 -8.05 24.17 -11.46
C MET A 1 -8.93 23.28 -10.61
N PRO A 2 -8.63 22.00 -10.39
CA PRO A 2 -9.42 21.18 -9.47
C PRO A 2 -9.34 21.79 -8.07
N ALA A 3 -10.43 21.71 -7.31
CA ALA A 3 -10.45 22.17 -5.92
C ALA A 3 -9.50 21.31 -5.09
N THR A 4 -8.63 21.95 -4.31
CA THR A 4 -7.77 21.25 -3.34
C THR A 4 -8.62 20.83 -2.16
N HIS A 5 -8.89 19.54 -2.02
CA HIS A 5 -9.53 18.97 -0.84
C HIS A 5 -8.46 18.48 0.14
N PHE A 6 -8.63 18.82 1.42
CA PHE A 6 -7.75 18.40 2.51
C PHE A 6 -8.53 17.57 3.51
N LEU A 7 -7.98 16.41 3.91
CA LEU A 7 -8.54 15.57 4.97
C LEU A 7 -7.68 15.72 6.23
N PRO A 8 -8.21 16.30 7.33
CA PRO A 8 -7.51 16.35 8.60
C PRO A 8 -7.19 14.95 9.11
N ARG A 9 -6.04 14.81 9.79
CA ARG A 9 -5.62 13.52 10.38
C ARG A 9 -6.67 12.94 11.33
N SER A 10 -7.35 13.79 12.10
CA SER A 10 -8.42 13.39 13.03
C SER A 10 -9.64 12.79 12.32
N SER A 11 -9.80 13.03 11.02
CA SER A 11 -10.89 12.49 10.21
C SER A 11 -10.51 11.20 9.48
N LEU A 12 -9.32 10.63 9.73
CA LEU A 12 -8.89 9.38 9.10
C LEU A 12 -9.80 8.21 9.48
N SER A 13 -10.25 8.10 10.73
CA SER A 13 -11.20 7.06 11.16
C SER A 13 -12.47 7.09 10.30
N GLN A 14 -13.06 8.28 10.10
CA GLN A 14 -14.24 8.46 9.26
C GLN A 14 -14.00 8.02 7.81
N LEU A 15 -12.80 8.26 7.26
CA LEU A 15 -12.45 7.77 5.93
C LEU A 15 -12.44 6.24 5.88
N TYR A 16 -11.80 5.60 6.86
CA TYR A 16 -11.77 4.14 6.97
C TYR A 16 -13.19 3.57 7.03
N ASP A 17 -14.02 4.09 7.94
CA ASP A 17 -15.41 3.67 8.11
C ASP A 17 -16.21 3.84 6.81
N THR A 18 -16.02 4.96 6.11
CA THR A 18 -16.70 5.23 4.84
C THR A 18 -16.30 4.24 3.75
N LEU A 19 -15.02 3.88 3.66
CA LEU A 19 -14.53 2.90 2.68
C LEU A 19 -15.04 1.50 3.02
N SER A 20 -14.94 1.10 4.28
CA SER A 20 -15.39 -0.20 4.77
C SER A 20 -16.91 -0.38 4.59
N ASN A 21 -17.72 0.63 4.95
CA ASN A 21 -19.17 0.60 4.77
C ASN A 21 -19.61 0.52 3.29
N LYS A 22 -18.74 0.95 2.37
CA LYS A 22 -18.96 0.79 0.92
C LYS A 22 -18.51 -0.57 0.37
N GLY A 23 -18.02 -1.47 1.23
CA GLY A 23 -17.53 -2.79 0.87
C GLY A 23 -16.13 -2.81 0.27
N TYR A 24 -15.37 -1.71 0.39
CA TYR A 24 -13.98 -1.70 -0.06
C TYR A 24 -13.08 -2.37 0.97
N ARG A 25 -12.14 -3.17 0.48
CA ARG A 25 -11.02 -3.66 1.26
C ARG A 25 -9.96 -2.56 1.37
N VAL A 26 -9.64 -2.16 2.60
CA VAL A 26 -8.62 -1.13 2.85
C VAL A 26 -7.29 -1.82 3.09
N VAL A 27 -6.37 -1.67 2.13
CA VAL A 27 -5.02 -2.23 2.22
C VAL A 27 -4.04 -1.10 2.52
N GLY A 28 -3.14 -1.33 3.49
CA GLY A 28 -2.12 -0.35 3.86
C GLY A 28 -0.92 -0.99 4.54
N PRO A 29 0.11 -0.18 4.82
CA PRO A 29 1.32 -0.67 5.46
C PRO A 29 1.04 -1.03 6.93
N LYS A 30 1.63 -2.14 7.38
CA LYS A 30 1.65 -2.58 8.77
C LYS A 30 3.04 -3.13 9.10
N VAL A 31 3.45 -3.03 10.36
CA VAL A 31 4.63 -3.75 10.84
C VAL A 31 4.24 -5.21 11.02
N ASP A 32 4.86 -6.09 10.24
CA ASP A 32 4.68 -7.53 10.33
C ASP A 32 6.04 -8.22 10.22
N LEU A 33 6.30 -9.16 11.15
CA LEU A 33 7.57 -9.89 11.25
C LEU A 33 8.84 -9.01 11.14
N GLY A 34 8.80 -7.79 11.68
CA GLY A 34 9.93 -6.86 11.67
C GLY A 34 10.14 -6.11 10.35
N ALA A 35 9.19 -6.17 9.42
CA ALA A 35 9.21 -5.44 8.16
C ALA A 35 7.91 -4.66 7.93
N ILE A 36 7.94 -3.68 7.03
CA ILE A 36 6.72 -3.04 6.53
C ILE A 36 6.13 -3.90 5.42
N THR A 37 4.91 -4.40 5.66
CA THR A 37 4.16 -5.21 4.70
C THR A 37 2.82 -4.55 4.41
N TYR A 38 2.37 -4.62 3.15
CA TYR A 38 1.02 -4.21 2.78
C TYR A 38 0.03 -5.36 3.01
N THR A 39 -0.93 -5.12 3.89
CA THR A 39 -2.00 -6.06 4.21
C THR A 39 -3.30 -5.31 4.46
N GLU A 40 -4.38 -6.05 4.63
CA GLU A 40 -5.66 -5.47 5.02
C GLU A 40 -5.57 -4.85 6.41
N LEU A 41 -6.07 -3.63 6.51
CA LEU A 41 -6.19 -2.90 7.76
C LEU A 41 -7.62 -3.03 8.27
N GLY A 42 -7.77 -3.29 9.56
CA GLY A 42 -9.03 -3.19 10.29
C GLY A 42 -9.32 -1.77 10.80
N SER A 43 -8.31 -0.90 10.81
CA SER A 43 -8.41 0.54 11.06
C SER A 43 -7.12 1.26 10.64
N PHE A 44 -7.13 2.60 10.55
CA PHE A 44 -5.90 3.36 10.33
C PHE A 44 -5.02 3.52 11.58
N ASP A 45 -5.46 3.08 12.75
CA ASP A 45 -4.63 3.05 13.96
C ASP A 45 -3.55 1.96 13.89
N GLU A 46 -3.72 0.99 13.00
CA GLU A 46 -2.73 -0.04 12.70
C GLU A 46 -1.57 0.46 11.83
N LEU A 47 -1.65 1.70 11.32
CA LEU A 47 -0.58 2.28 10.54
C LEU A 47 0.70 2.41 11.40
N PRO A 48 1.91 2.28 10.81
CA PRO A 48 3.16 2.33 11.56
C PRO A 48 3.53 3.76 11.99
N VAL A 49 2.88 4.27 13.02
CA VAL A 49 3.14 5.61 13.55
C VAL A 49 4.55 5.66 14.16
N GLY A 50 5.36 6.61 13.72
CA GLY A 50 6.68 6.86 14.30
C GLY A 50 7.72 5.78 13.99
N VAL A 51 7.43 4.89 13.05
CA VAL A 51 8.36 3.86 12.58
C VAL A 51 9.26 4.45 11.49
N GLN A 52 10.54 4.11 11.54
CA GLN A 52 11.51 4.37 10.49
C GLN A 52 12.21 3.08 10.09
N GLU A 53 12.67 3.06 8.85
CA GLU A 53 13.45 1.97 8.29
C GLU A 53 14.91 2.42 8.13
N LYS A 54 15.84 1.52 8.45
CA LYS A 54 17.23 1.60 8.05
C LYS A 54 17.56 0.40 7.17
N GLN A 55 17.92 0.68 5.92
CA GLN A 55 18.32 -0.33 4.93
C GLN A 55 19.81 -0.19 4.58
N ALA A 56 20.50 -1.31 4.49
CA ALA A 56 21.89 -1.42 4.02
C ALA A 56 22.05 -2.72 3.21
N PRO A 57 23.16 -2.91 2.47
CA PRO A 57 23.41 -4.18 1.78
C PRO A 57 23.33 -5.36 2.76
N GLY A 58 22.39 -6.28 2.53
CA GLY A 58 22.15 -7.45 3.38
C GLY A 58 21.53 -7.16 4.76
N SER A 59 21.05 -5.93 5.01
CA SER A 59 20.53 -5.52 6.31
C SER A 59 19.25 -4.68 6.17
N TYR A 60 18.29 -4.99 7.03
CA TYR A 60 17.03 -4.28 7.17
C TYR A 60 16.66 -4.22 8.65
N GLN A 61 16.36 -3.03 9.15
CA GLN A 61 15.94 -2.87 10.53
C GLN A 61 14.90 -1.76 10.66
N LEU A 62 13.86 -2.02 11.44
CA LEU A 62 12.91 -1.01 11.86
C LEU A 62 13.32 -0.41 13.20
N SER A 63 13.09 0.89 13.36
CA SER A 63 13.25 1.60 14.62
C SER A 63 12.01 2.45 14.92
N HIS A 64 11.63 2.49 16.19
CA HIS A 64 10.61 3.43 16.67
C HIS A 64 11.29 4.73 17.08
N THR A 65 10.86 5.83 16.49
CA THR A 65 11.45 7.17 16.68
C THR A 65 10.60 8.11 17.54
N GLY A 66 9.44 7.63 18.01
CA GLY A 66 8.49 8.45 18.79
C GLY A 66 7.84 9.59 18.00
N GLY A 67 8.09 9.68 16.69
CA GLY A 67 7.46 10.67 15.81
C GLY A 67 5.99 10.34 15.51
N VAL A 68 5.32 11.28 14.83
CA VAL A 68 3.89 11.17 14.46
C VAL A 68 3.65 10.77 13.00
N ARG A 69 4.72 10.47 12.25
CA ARG A 69 4.65 10.17 10.82
C ARG A 69 4.21 8.73 10.60
N ASN A 70 3.24 8.53 9.72
CA ASN A 70 2.73 7.22 9.31
C ASN A 70 3.41 6.66 8.06
N PHE A 71 4.42 7.34 7.48
CA PHE A 71 5.05 6.95 6.21
C PHE A 71 6.49 7.47 6.16
N SER A 72 7.33 7.03 7.10
CA SER A 72 8.73 7.45 7.24
C SER A 72 9.73 6.32 6.90
N TRP A 73 9.47 5.58 5.82
CA TRP A 73 10.26 4.44 5.32
C TRP A 73 10.20 4.40 3.79
N ALA A 74 11.09 3.61 3.17
CA ALA A 74 11.05 3.36 1.75
C ALA A 74 10.10 2.21 1.40
N ASN A 75 9.83 2.00 0.12
CA ASN A 75 9.06 0.82 -0.31
C ASN A 75 9.91 -0.44 -0.07
N GLY A 76 9.52 -1.23 0.93
CA GLY A 76 10.19 -2.48 1.28
C GLY A 76 9.94 -3.63 0.30
N HIS A 77 10.49 -4.80 0.60
CA HIS A 77 10.38 -6.01 -0.23
C HIS A 77 8.92 -6.43 -0.48
N SER A 78 8.03 -6.26 0.50
CA SER A 78 6.59 -6.56 0.42
C SER A 78 5.76 -5.29 0.19
N ALA A 79 6.15 -4.51 -0.82
CA ALA A 79 5.43 -3.30 -1.23
C ALA A 79 4.03 -3.61 -1.81
N ILE A 80 3.29 -2.56 -2.15
CA ILE A 80 1.90 -2.63 -2.65
C ILE A 80 1.72 -3.39 -3.97
N LYS A 81 2.79 -3.74 -4.68
CA LYS A 81 2.76 -4.30 -6.05
C LYS A 81 1.76 -5.45 -6.26
N PRO A 82 1.66 -6.47 -5.37
CA PRO A 82 0.72 -7.57 -5.57
C PRO A 82 -0.76 -7.14 -5.60
N TYR A 83 -1.09 -5.94 -5.10
CA TYR A 83 -2.45 -5.40 -5.09
C TYR A 83 -2.77 -4.51 -6.29
N VAL A 84 -1.75 -4.08 -7.05
CA VAL A 84 -1.90 -3.13 -8.16
C VAL A 84 -1.45 -3.69 -9.50
N TYR A 85 -0.91 -4.91 -9.52
CA TYR A 85 -0.53 -5.64 -10.74
C TYR A 85 -1.05 -7.06 -10.68
N ALA A 86 -1.48 -7.61 -11.83
CA ALA A 86 -1.76 -9.03 -11.90
C ALA A 86 -0.48 -9.84 -11.71
N SER A 87 -0.58 -11.03 -11.11
CA SER A 87 0.55 -11.96 -11.00
C SER A 87 1.01 -12.48 -12.36
N THR A 88 0.14 -12.40 -13.36
CA THR A 88 0.39 -12.79 -14.73
C THR A 88 -0.36 -11.82 -15.63
N GLU A 89 0.39 -11.19 -16.53
CA GLU A 89 -0.11 -10.21 -17.49
C GLU A 89 0.08 -10.80 -18.88
N THR A 90 -0.93 -10.69 -19.74
CA THR A 90 -0.80 -11.06 -21.15
C THR A 90 0.08 -10.04 -21.85
N LEU A 91 1.31 -10.43 -22.19
CA LEU A 91 2.25 -9.53 -22.88
C LEU A 91 1.86 -9.30 -24.34
N TRP A 92 1.30 -10.33 -24.97
CA TRP A 92 0.81 -10.28 -26.34
C TRP A 92 -0.23 -11.38 -26.55
N GLN A 93 -1.28 -11.06 -27.30
CA GLN A 93 -2.30 -11.99 -27.72
C GLN A 93 -2.57 -11.78 -29.20
N VAL A 94 -2.84 -12.87 -29.89
CA VAL A 94 -3.20 -12.85 -31.30
C VAL A 94 -4.30 -13.84 -31.57
N SER A 95 -5.16 -13.50 -32.51
CA SER A 95 -6.22 -14.36 -33.03
C SER A 95 -5.87 -14.75 -34.46
N GLU A 96 -5.95 -16.04 -34.76
CA GLU A 96 -5.83 -16.51 -36.14
C GLU A 96 -7.15 -16.27 -36.87
N THR A 97 -7.04 -15.71 -38.06
CA THR A 97 -8.15 -15.44 -38.99
C THR A 97 -7.80 -15.97 -40.37
N ASP A 98 -8.79 -16.08 -41.25
CA ASP A 98 -8.58 -16.51 -42.65
C ASP A 98 -7.60 -15.62 -43.43
N ASN A 99 -7.32 -14.40 -42.93
CA ASN A 99 -6.40 -13.43 -43.53
C ASN A 99 -5.08 -13.25 -42.73
N GLY A 100 -4.80 -14.12 -41.76
CA GLY A 100 -3.57 -14.09 -40.95
C GLY A 100 -3.83 -13.81 -39.47
N PHE A 101 -2.82 -13.27 -38.79
CA PHE A 101 -2.79 -13.08 -37.33
C PHE A 101 -3.13 -11.63 -36.94
N VAL A 102 -4.09 -11.44 -36.04
CA VAL A 102 -4.57 -10.12 -35.55
C VAL A 102 -4.47 -10.01 -34.04
#